data_AF-A0A958QZZ5-F1
#
_entry.id   AF-A0A958QZZ5-F1
#
_cell.length_a   1.000
_cell.length_b   1.000
_cell.length_c   1.000
_cell.angle_alpha   90.00
_cell.angle_beta   90.00
_cell.angle_gamma   90.00
#
_symmetry.space_group_name_H-M   'P 1'
#
loop_
_entity.id
_entity.type
_entity.pdbx_description
1 polymer ?
#
loop_
_entity_poly.entity_id
_entity_poly.type
_entity_poly.pdbx_seq_one_letter_code
_entity_poly.pdbx_strand_id
1 'polypeptide(L)'
;MKYLRIIVSLTIVGFFSLSVWAKDIEGVKIYPEGSISEPVAQMQMSFPETMIRKEAFAVTCSPEVQGFSSWADNDSKWTYSFKGSDEYENPRLPGGASCQVQQIEEIRSVTGKVWKVREINNTVSVATPKVVVV
;
A
#
# COMPACT_ATOMS: atom_id res chain seq x y z
N MET A 1 -21.68 52.38 -38.31
CA MET A 1 -20.35 52.07 -37.74
C MET A 1 -20.57 51.26 -36.47
N LYS A 2 -20.23 49.97 -36.49
CA LYS A 2 -20.41 49.01 -35.38
C LYS A 2 -19.05 48.83 -34.71
N TYR A 3 -18.97 49.03 -33.38
CA TYR A 3 -17.81 48.59 -32.60
C TYR A 3 -18.24 47.64 -31.49
N LEU A 4 -17.52 46.53 -31.50
CA LEU A 4 -17.68 45.26 -30.82
C LEU A 4 -17.26 45.40 -29.34
N ARG A 5 -18.11 44.99 -28.39
CA ARG A 5 -17.72 44.86 -26.98
C ARG A 5 -17.19 43.45 -26.75
N ILE A 6 -15.89 43.32 -26.50
CA ILE A 6 -15.22 42.07 -26.13
C ILE A 6 -15.40 41.89 -24.62
N ILE A 7 -16.12 40.84 -24.22
CA ILE A 7 -16.21 40.41 -22.83
C ILE A 7 -15.11 39.36 -22.62
N VAL A 8 -14.06 39.73 -21.90
CA VAL A 8 -13.00 38.80 -21.48
C VAL A 8 -13.53 38.03 -20.27
N SER A 9 -13.96 36.79 -20.50
CA SER A 9 -14.38 35.87 -19.45
C SER A 9 -13.13 35.26 -18.80
N LEU A 10 -12.77 35.79 -17.64
CA LEU A 10 -11.65 35.31 -16.82
C LEU A 10 -12.09 34.02 -16.09
N THR A 11 -11.86 32.87 -16.72
CA THR A 11 -12.15 31.58 -16.10
C THR A 11 -11.00 31.23 -15.15
N ILE A 12 -11.21 31.48 -13.86
CA ILE A 12 -10.31 31.02 -12.80
C ILE A 12 -10.40 29.50 -12.76
N VAL A 13 -9.39 28.81 -13.31
CA VAL A 13 -9.24 27.36 -13.18
C VAL A 13 -8.84 27.07 -11.75
N GLY A 14 -9.83 26.76 -10.91
CA GLY A 14 -9.61 26.26 -9.56
C GLY A 14 -8.89 24.91 -9.63
N PHE A 15 -7.61 24.91 -9.28
CA PHE A 15 -6.88 23.70 -8.92
C PHE A 15 -7.51 23.13 -7.65
N PHE A 16 -8.44 22.19 -7.80
CA PHE A 16 -8.79 21.26 -6.73
C PHE A 16 -7.58 20.35 -6.52
N SER A 17 -6.69 20.76 -5.61
CA SER A 17 -5.75 19.83 -4.99
C SER A 17 -6.56 18.83 -4.19
N LEU A 18 -6.88 17.68 -4.80
CA LEU A 18 -7.32 16.50 -4.07
C LEU A 18 -6.14 16.06 -3.22
N SER A 19 -6.05 16.60 -2.01
CA SER A 19 -5.24 15.99 -0.94
C SER A 19 -5.72 14.56 -0.84
N VAL A 20 -4.90 13.59 -1.25
CA VAL A 20 -5.14 12.18 -0.99
C VAL A 20 -5.00 12.04 0.52
N TRP A 21 -6.13 11.98 1.23
CA TRP A 21 -6.14 11.76 2.66
C TRP A 21 -5.56 10.37 2.91
N ALA A 22 -4.36 10.30 3.49
CA ALA A 22 -3.85 9.07 4.08
C ALA A 22 -4.92 8.57 5.06
N LYS A 23 -5.45 7.38 4.79
CA LYS A 23 -6.54 6.81 5.57
C LYS A 23 -5.93 6.35 6.89
N ASP A 24 -6.00 7.18 7.92
CA ASP A 24 -5.50 6.84 9.26
C ASP A 24 -6.42 5.78 9.87
N ILE A 25 -6.10 4.51 9.65
CA ILE A 25 -6.90 3.37 10.12
C ILE A 25 -6.58 3.14 11.60
N GLU A 26 -7.24 3.89 12.47
CA GLU A 26 -7.18 3.74 13.93
C GLU A 26 -5.78 3.45 14.53
N GLY A 27 -4.73 4.11 14.03
CA GLY A 27 -3.35 3.96 14.50
C GLY A 27 -2.56 2.79 13.89
N VAL A 28 -3.10 2.09 12.90
CA VAL A 28 -2.36 1.10 12.10
C VAL A 28 -1.41 1.83 11.16
N LYS A 29 -0.12 1.55 11.28
CA LYS A 29 0.92 2.12 10.40
C LYS A 29 1.30 1.11 9.34
N ILE A 30 1.22 1.49 8.08
CA ILE A 30 1.52 0.62 6.95
C ILE A 30 2.81 1.09 6.30
N TYR A 31 3.69 0.16 5.93
CA TYR A 31 4.91 0.47 5.20
C TYR A 31 5.27 -0.67 4.24
N PRO A 32 5.69 -0.39 2.99
CA PRO A 32 5.64 0.91 2.34
C PRO A 32 4.20 1.26 1.92
N GLU A 33 3.96 2.52 1.59
CA GLU A 33 2.69 2.98 1.04
C GLU A 33 2.92 3.78 -0.25
N GLY A 34 2.00 3.66 -1.20
CA GLY A 34 2.03 4.44 -2.44
C GLY A 34 3.19 4.06 -3.37
N SER A 35 3.73 5.07 -4.06
CA SER A 35 4.76 4.87 -5.07
C SER A 35 6.16 5.06 -4.46
N ILE A 36 6.99 4.02 -4.50
CA ILE A 36 8.33 4.00 -3.93
C ILE A 36 9.40 3.96 -5.03
N SER A 37 10.52 4.62 -4.79
CA SER A 37 11.65 4.68 -5.73
C SER A 37 12.63 3.51 -5.60
N GLU A 38 12.56 2.75 -4.51
CA GLU A 38 13.49 1.66 -4.21
C GLU A 38 12.75 0.33 -4.02
N PRO A 39 13.24 -0.77 -4.61
CA PRO A 39 12.76 -2.11 -4.31
C PRO A 39 12.82 -2.41 -2.80
N VAL A 40 11.73 -2.95 -2.25
CA VAL A 40 11.68 -3.36 -0.84
C VAL A 40 11.61 -4.87 -0.71
N ALA A 41 12.21 -5.40 0.35
CA ALA A 41 12.17 -6.83 0.64
C ALA A 41 10.87 -7.28 1.33
N GLN A 42 10.15 -6.35 1.96
CA GLN A 42 9.04 -6.67 2.84
C GLN A 42 8.02 -5.53 2.90
N MET A 43 6.75 -5.88 3.05
CA MET A 43 5.68 -5.00 3.51
C MET A 43 5.37 -5.31 4.97
N GLN A 44 4.93 -4.31 5.72
CA GLN A 44 4.65 -4.42 7.15
C GLN A 44 3.47 -3.55 7.55
N MET A 45 2.73 -4.02 8.54
CA MET A 45 1.66 -3.30 9.22
C MET A 45 1.89 -3.39 10.72
N SER A 46 2.05 -2.24 11.36
CA SER A 46 2.22 -2.12 12.80
C SER A 46 0.91 -1.68 13.43
N PHE A 47 0.42 -2.49 14.36
CA PHE A 47 -0.78 -2.26 15.14
C PHE A 47 -0.40 -1.58 16.46
N PRO A 48 -1.28 -0.73 17.02
CA PRO A 48 -1.03 -0.08 18.31
C PRO A 48 -1.11 -1.05 19.51
N GLU A 49 -1.58 -2.28 19.29
CA GLU A 49 -1.83 -3.28 20.32
C GLU A 49 -1.41 -4.67 19.82
N THR A 50 -1.13 -5.58 20.76
CA THR A 50 -0.90 -7.00 20.45
C THR A 50 -2.15 -7.64 19.84
N MET A 51 -1.99 -8.36 18.74
CA MET A 51 -3.08 -8.95 17.99
C MET A 51 -3.29 -10.42 18.32
N ILE A 52 -4.53 -10.88 18.14
CA ILE A 52 -4.82 -12.32 18.06
C ILE A 52 -4.40 -12.78 16.65
N ARG A 53 -3.41 -13.67 16.58
CA ARG A 53 -2.86 -14.17 15.31
C ARG A 53 -3.94 -14.72 14.39
N LYS A 54 -3.91 -14.24 13.15
CA LYS A 54 -4.86 -14.66 12.12
C LYS A 54 -4.31 -14.39 10.73
N GLU A 55 -4.58 -15.30 9.79
CA GLU A 55 -4.37 -15.08 8.37
C GLU A 55 -5.54 -14.28 7.82
N ALA A 56 -5.45 -12.95 7.92
CA ALA A 56 -6.56 -12.04 7.56
C ALA A 56 -6.22 -11.12 6.39
N PHE A 57 -5.07 -11.30 5.75
CA PHE A 57 -4.58 -10.42 4.71
C PHE A 57 -4.20 -11.22 3.47
N ALA A 58 -4.72 -10.79 2.32
CA ALA A 58 -4.31 -11.29 1.02
C ALA A 58 -3.39 -10.27 0.35
N VAL A 59 -2.33 -10.77 -0.28
CA VAL A 59 -1.42 -9.95 -1.09
C VAL A 59 -1.54 -10.38 -2.54
N THR A 60 -1.75 -9.41 -3.42
CA THR A 60 -1.82 -9.62 -4.87
C THR A 60 -0.87 -8.66 -5.56
N CYS A 61 -0.05 -9.15 -6.48
CA CYS A 61 0.98 -8.36 -7.15
C CYS A 61 0.87 -8.47 -8.68
N SER A 62 1.28 -7.42 -9.38
CA SER A 62 1.45 -7.39 -10.84
C SER A 62 2.82 -6.77 -11.18
N PRO A 63 3.72 -7.49 -11.89
CA PRO A 63 3.64 -8.91 -12.22
C PRO A 63 3.51 -9.79 -10.96
N GLU A 64 3.12 -11.05 -11.14
CA GLU A 64 2.96 -11.97 -10.01
C GLU A 64 4.30 -12.14 -9.27
N VAL A 65 4.27 -11.85 -7.97
CA VAL A 65 5.39 -12.01 -7.05
C VAL A 65 4.85 -12.68 -5.80
N GLN A 66 5.48 -13.78 -5.41
CA GLN A 66 5.07 -14.53 -4.24
C GLN A 66 5.83 -14.06 -2.99
N GLY A 67 5.33 -14.47 -1.84
CA GLY A 67 5.87 -14.12 -0.54
C GLY A 67 5.16 -14.87 0.57
N PHE A 68 5.53 -14.56 1.80
CA PHE A 68 4.99 -15.21 2.99
C PHE A 68 4.64 -14.18 4.06
N SER A 69 3.45 -14.37 4.66
CA SER A 69 3.01 -13.59 5.81
C SER A 69 3.61 -14.14 7.10
N SER A 70 3.87 -13.26 8.06
CA SER A 70 4.18 -13.64 9.44
C SER A 70 3.83 -12.53 10.43
N TRP A 71 3.63 -12.93 11.69
CA TRP A 71 3.48 -12.02 12.81
C TRP A 71 4.80 -11.90 13.57
N ALA A 72 5.15 -10.67 13.95
CA ALA A 72 6.37 -10.29 14.64
C ALA A 72 6.06 -9.27 15.75
N ASP A 73 7.10 -8.94 16.55
CA ASP A 73 7.03 -7.94 17.61
C ASP A 73 5.86 -8.17 18.58
N ASN A 74 5.84 -9.35 19.23
CA ASN A 74 4.77 -9.78 20.13
C ASN A 74 3.38 -9.64 19.50
N ASP A 75 3.26 -10.06 18.23
CA ASP A 75 2.04 -10.03 17.42
C ASP A 75 1.44 -8.62 17.24
N SER A 76 2.23 -7.57 17.43
CA SER A 76 1.83 -6.19 17.09
C SER A 76 2.24 -5.79 15.67
N LYS A 77 3.02 -6.62 14.98
CA LYS A 77 3.49 -6.35 13.61
C LYS A 77 3.17 -7.52 12.69
N TRP A 78 2.35 -7.28 11.68
CA TRP A 78 2.21 -8.20 10.55
C TRP A 78 3.24 -7.84 9.47
N THR A 79 3.82 -8.84 8.84
CA THR A 79 4.76 -8.66 7.74
C THR A 79 4.45 -9.58 6.57
N TYR A 80 4.79 -9.14 5.37
CA TYR A 80 4.80 -9.95 4.15
C TYR A 80 6.15 -9.81 3.46
N SER A 81 6.94 -10.86 3.52
CA SER A 81 8.27 -10.90 2.90
C SER A 81 8.16 -11.45 1.49
N PHE A 82 8.71 -10.75 0.51
CA PHE A 82 8.74 -11.23 -0.87
C PHE A 82 9.70 -12.41 -0.99
N LYS A 83 9.39 -13.34 -1.88
CA LYS A 83 10.28 -14.45 -2.23
C LYS A 83 11.13 -14.04 -3.44
N GLY A 84 12.43 -14.34 -3.42
CA GLY A 84 13.27 -14.24 -4.62
C GLY A 84 12.76 -15.19 -5.70
N SER A 85 12.95 -14.86 -6.98
CA SER A 85 12.49 -15.74 -8.06
C SER A 85 13.35 -17.01 -8.19
N ASP A 86 14.57 -16.99 -7.65
CA ASP A 86 15.46 -18.14 -7.47
C ASP A 86 16.24 -18.08 -6.14
N GLU A 87 17.10 -19.06 -5.87
CA GLU A 87 17.91 -19.15 -4.64
C GLU A 87 19.03 -18.09 -4.55
N TYR A 88 19.30 -17.36 -5.63
CA TYR A 88 20.39 -16.39 -5.75
C TYR A 88 19.90 -14.94 -5.84
N GLU A 89 18.62 -14.73 -6.12
CA GLU A 89 18.01 -13.43 -6.18
C GLU A 89 17.67 -12.90 -4.79
N ASN A 90 18.00 -11.62 -4.58
CA ASN A 90 17.62 -10.91 -3.38
C ASN A 90 16.07 -10.81 -3.32
N PRO A 91 15.43 -11.29 -2.24
CA PRO A 91 13.97 -11.23 -2.10
C PRO A 91 13.52 -9.76 -2.04
N ARG A 92 12.99 -9.24 -3.14
CA ARG A 92 12.51 -7.86 -3.24
C ARG A 92 11.43 -7.70 -4.29
N LEU A 93 10.58 -6.72 -4.09
CA LEU A 93 9.59 -6.29 -5.07
C LEU A 93 10.31 -5.67 -6.29
N PRO A 94 10.23 -6.27 -7.49
CA PRO A 94 10.96 -5.78 -8.65
C PRO A 94 10.44 -4.42 -9.15
N GLY A 95 11.29 -3.71 -9.89
CA GLY A 95 10.92 -2.44 -10.54
C GLY A 95 9.69 -2.59 -11.44
N GLY A 96 8.79 -1.61 -11.42
CA GLY A 96 7.53 -1.61 -12.15
C GLY A 96 6.45 -2.51 -11.57
N ALA A 97 6.70 -3.22 -10.47
CA ALA A 97 5.69 -4.03 -9.81
C ALA A 97 4.76 -3.19 -8.93
N SER A 98 3.50 -3.63 -8.85
CA SER A 98 2.49 -3.07 -7.96
C SER A 98 1.86 -4.19 -7.15
N CYS A 99 1.85 -4.07 -5.82
CA CYS A 99 1.20 -5.00 -4.92
C CYS A 99 0.09 -4.33 -4.13
N GLN A 100 -1.00 -5.05 -3.92
CA GLN A 100 -2.11 -4.66 -3.07
C GLN A 100 -2.21 -5.63 -1.89
N VAL A 101 -2.29 -5.06 -0.69
CA VAL A 101 -2.64 -5.77 0.54
C VAL A 101 -4.11 -5.48 0.84
N GLN A 102 -4.91 -6.53 0.99
CA GLN A 102 -6.32 -6.43 1.31
C GLN A 102 -6.65 -7.25 2.56
N GLN A 103 -7.33 -6.63 3.51
CA GLN A 103 -7.91 -7.34 4.63
C GLN A 103 -9.15 -8.14 4.19
N ILE A 104 -9.05 -9.47 4.28
CA ILE A 104 -10.08 -10.42 3.87
C ILE A 104 -10.89 -10.96 5.05
N GLU A 105 -10.37 -10.85 6.27
CA GLU A 105 -11.05 -11.29 7.49
C GLU A 105 -11.00 -10.24 8.60
N GLU A 106 -11.93 -10.31 9.56
CA GLU A 106 -11.87 -9.50 10.78
C GLU A 106 -10.65 -9.90 11.61
N ILE A 107 -9.97 -8.90 12.18
CA ILE A 107 -8.88 -9.08 13.15
C ILE A 107 -9.21 -8.36 14.46
N ARG A 108 -8.63 -8.86 15.55
CA ARG A 108 -8.91 -8.38 16.90
C ARG A 108 -7.62 -8.30 17.74
N SER A 109 -7.51 -7.28 18.57
CA SER A 109 -6.44 -7.19 19.59
C SER A 109 -6.75 -8.07 20.81
N VAL A 110 -5.73 -8.38 21.60
CA VAL A 110 -5.91 -9.10 22.87
C VAL A 110 -6.75 -8.31 23.89
N THR A 111 -6.84 -6.98 23.75
CA THR A 111 -7.68 -6.13 24.62
C THR A 111 -9.14 -6.06 24.15
N GLY A 112 -9.44 -6.58 22.95
CA GLY A 112 -10.78 -6.66 22.39
C GLY A 112 -11.10 -5.62 21.31
N LYS A 113 -10.15 -4.77 20.91
CA LYS A 113 -10.31 -3.85 19.78
C LYS A 113 -10.45 -4.62 18.47
N VAL A 114 -11.35 -4.20 17.58
CA VAL A 114 -11.68 -4.93 16.34
C VAL A 114 -11.48 -4.04 15.13
N TRP A 115 -10.81 -4.58 14.10
CA TRP A 115 -10.77 -3.99 12.76
C TRP A 115 -11.58 -4.86 11.81
N LYS A 116 -12.63 -4.29 11.24
CA LYS A 116 -13.58 -5.02 10.39
C LYS A 116 -12.96 -5.34 9.04
N VAL A 117 -13.49 -6.37 8.40
CA VAL A 117 -13.12 -6.78 7.03
C VAL A 117 -13.09 -5.56 6.09
N ARG A 118 -12.03 -5.46 5.27
CA ARG A 118 -11.77 -4.35 4.31
C ARG A 118 -11.51 -2.97 4.91
N GLU A 119 -11.35 -2.81 6.22
CA GLU A 119 -10.91 -1.52 6.78
C GLU A 119 -9.47 -1.21 6.41
N ILE A 120 -8.61 -2.24 6.40
CA ILE A 120 -7.20 -2.13 6.04
C ILE A 120 -7.00 -2.56 4.59
N ASN A 121 -6.63 -1.60 3.73
CA ASN A 121 -6.17 -1.87 2.37
C ASN A 121 -5.02 -0.92 2.06
N ASN A 122 -4.00 -1.42 1.37
CA ASN A 122 -2.88 -0.61 0.92
C ASN A 122 -2.42 -1.07 -0.47
N THR A 123 -1.88 -0.13 -1.23
CA THR A 123 -1.23 -0.41 -2.51
C THR A 123 0.16 0.18 -2.48
N VAL A 124 1.14 -0.62 -2.88
CA VAL A 124 2.53 -0.22 -3.08
C VAL A 124 2.92 -0.44 -4.53
N SER A 125 3.60 0.53 -5.14
CA SER A 125 4.12 0.40 -6.50
C SER A 125 5.58 0.88 -6.58
N VAL A 126 6.43 0.15 -7.30
CA VAL A 126 7.83 0.52 -7.50
C VAL A 126 7.95 1.34 -8.78
N ALA A 127 8.26 2.63 -8.64
CA ALA A 127 8.33 3.59 -9.76
C ALA A 127 9.54 3.41 -10.69
N THR A 128 10.44 2.49 -10.39
CA THR A 128 11.62 2.24 -11.22
C THR A 128 11.26 1.44 -12.47
N PRO A 129 12.05 1.57 -13.56
CA PRO A 129 11.82 0.82 -14.79
C PRO A 129 11.77 -0.68 -14.51
N LYS A 130 10.90 -1.38 -15.25
CA LYS A 130 10.84 -2.84 -15.21
C LYS A 130 12.21 -3.40 -15.60
N VAL A 131 12.88 -4.04 -14.65
CA VAL A 131 14.12 -4.78 -14.93
C VAL A 131 13.69 -6.07 -15.63
N VAL A 132 13.84 -6.09 -16.95
CA VAL A 132 13.71 -7.32 -17.74
C VAL A 132 15.11 -7.87 -17.86
N VAL A 133 15.42 -8.94 -17.13
CA VAL A 133 16.65 -9.70 -17.38
C VAL A 133 16.42 -10.44 -18.70
N VAL A 134 17.17 -10.04 -19.73
CA VAL A 134 17.14 -10.64 -21.08
C VAL A 134 18.10 -11.81 -21.11
#